data_AF-A0A1F9MR36-F1
#
_entry.id   AF-A0A1F9MR36-F1
#
_cell.length_a   1.000
_cell.length_b   1.000
_cell.length_c   1.000
_cell.angle_alpha   90.00
_cell.angle_beta   90.00
_cell.angle_gamma   90.00
#
_symmetry.space_group_name_H-M   'P 1'
#
loop_
_entity.id
_entity.type
_entity.pdbx_description
1 polymer ?
#
loop_
_entity_poly.entity_id
_entity_poly.type
_entity_poly.pdbx_seq_one_letter_code
_entity_poly.pdbx_strand_id
1 'polypeptide(L)'
;MFQFLTSIFGSAYFEIAILIILLIAFITHRKDPRLVVSGIRIVRTIIVVLIFFYFMFIWASAVQPTLRGISVFGMFVINLFMFYNLMLARLERPYRDALALISRGPGKPDLMQDIWSTGKRFYYLRYAWASLFSGVNPFRFLGNLATERVRADLKDTLHRYGVEKGLVTLQAMADFMRTRLAADANLPGEFKDLMEKTIDSFVKHPWIQEQANDFLQMVTERPEELHFPQWMEKFETSIRENLK
;
A
#
# COMPACT_ATOMS: atom_id res chain seq x y z
N MET A 1 25.03 -11.66 -27.26
CA MET A 1 24.73 -11.11 -25.91
C MET A 1 23.79 -12.01 -25.11
N PHE A 2 22.64 -12.44 -25.65
CA PHE A 2 21.70 -13.33 -24.95
C PHE A 2 22.31 -14.70 -24.58
N GLN A 3 23.01 -15.37 -25.49
CA GLN A 3 23.70 -16.65 -25.20
C GLN A 3 24.79 -16.53 -24.12
N PHE A 4 25.49 -15.40 -24.08
CA PHE A 4 26.52 -15.10 -23.08
C PHE A 4 25.91 -14.82 -21.69
N LEU A 5 24.79 -14.09 -21.65
CA LEU A 5 24.02 -13.90 -20.42
C LEU A 5 23.49 -15.24 -19.90
N THR A 6 22.90 -16.08 -20.77
CA THR A 6 22.41 -17.40 -20.36
C THR A 6 23.52 -18.35 -19.91
N SER A 7 24.74 -18.24 -20.46
CA SER A 7 25.88 -19.03 -19.99
C SER A 7 26.44 -18.55 -18.65
N ILE A 8 26.37 -17.24 -18.37
CA ILE A 8 26.82 -16.66 -17.08
C ILE A 8 25.81 -16.94 -15.97
N PHE A 9 24.52 -16.69 -16.20
CA PHE A 9 23.43 -17.06 -15.28
C PHE A 9 23.27 -18.59 -15.18
N GLY A 10 23.80 -19.36 -16.13
CA GLY A 10 23.90 -20.82 -16.08
C GLY A 10 25.11 -21.34 -15.30
N SER A 11 25.94 -20.46 -14.73
CA SER A 11 27.10 -20.86 -13.92
C SER A 11 26.73 -20.93 -12.44
N ALA A 12 26.91 -22.09 -11.82
CA ALA A 12 26.66 -22.27 -10.38
C ALA A 12 27.51 -21.31 -9.51
N TYR A 13 28.72 -20.98 -9.94
CA TYR A 13 29.58 -20.02 -9.24
C TYR A 13 28.97 -18.62 -9.20
N PHE A 14 28.29 -18.21 -10.28
CA PHE A 14 27.62 -16.92 -10.35
C PHE A 14 26.40 -16.89 -9.42
N GLU A 15 25.63 -17.98 -9.38
CA GLU A 15 24.49 -18.12 -8.46
C GLU A 15 24.93 -18.09 -6.98
N ILE A 16 26.09 -18.67 -6.64
CA ILE A 16 26.66 -18.57 -5.29
C ILE A 16 27.02 -17.13 -4.95
N ALA A 17 27.67 -16.40 -5.87
CA ALA A 17 28.02 -15.00 -5.65
C ALA A 17 26.76 -14.13 -5.42
N ILE A 18 25.70 -14.35 -6.21
CA ILE A 18 24.41 -13.68 -6.01
C ILE A 18 23.84 -14.00 -4.63
N LEU A 19 23.81 -15.27 -4.22
CA LEU A 19 23.29 -15.66 -2.92
C LEU A 19 24.03 -14.95 -1.78
N ILE A 20 25.36 -14.88 -1.84
CA ILE A 20 26.17 -14.20 -0.83
C ILE A 20 25.78 -12.71 -0.74
N ILE A 21 25.65 -12.04 -1.88
CA ILE A 21 25.23 -10.62 -1.95
C ILE A 21 23.83 -10.46 -1.34
N LEU A 22 22.88 -11.34 -1.68
CA LEU A 22 21.51 -11.32 -1.16
C LEU A 22 21.46 -11.56 0.35
N LEU A 23 22.29 -12.47 0.88
CA LEU A 23 22.41 -12.73 2.31
C LEU A 23 22.99 -11.52 3.06
N ILE A 24 24.04 -10.90 2.53
CA ILE A 24 24.62 -9.67 3.10
C ILE A 24 23.57 -8.56 3.12
N ALA A 25 22.84 -8.37 2.03
CA ALA A 25 21.77 -7.37 1.94
C ALA A 25 20.64 -7.65 2.93
N PHE A 26 20.23 -8.92 3.07
CA PHE A 26 19.21 -9.35 4.03
C PHE A 26 19.64 -9.11 5.48
N ILE A 27 20.89 -9.45 5.84
CA ILE A 27 21.44 -9.23 7.18
C ILE A 27 21.56 -7.74 7.49
N THR A 28 22.04 -6.93 6.53
CA THR A 28 22.14 -5.48 6.67
C THR A 28 20.77 -4.85 6.89
N HIS A 29 19.78 -5.28 6.13
CA HIS A 29 18.41 -4.79 6.28
C HIS A 29 17.76 -5.21 7.61
N ARG A 30 18.16 -6.36 8.18
CA ARG A 30 17.66 -6.87 9.46
C ARG A 30 18.10 -6.04 10.68
N LYS A 31 19.22 -5.31 10.59
CA LYS A 31 19.69 -4.48 11.70
C LYS A 31 18.78 -3.28 12.00
N ASP A 32 17.72 -3.07 11.22
CA ASP A 32 16.78 -1.99 11.45
C ASP A 32 15.76 -2.31 12.55
N PRO A 33 15.77 -1.62 13.69
CA PRO A 33 14.93 -1.92 14.85
C PRO A 33 13.44 -1.61 14.64
N ARG A 34 13.07 -1.02 13.50
CA ARG A 34 11.68 -0.59 13.20
C ARG A 34 10.82 -1.67 12.54
N LEU A 35 11.44 -2.77 12.09
CA LEU A 35 10.72 -3.88 11.47
C LEU A 35 10.42 -4.94 12.53
N VAL A 36 9.13 -5.20 12.77
CA VAL A 36 8.70 -6.35 13.58
C VAL A 36 9.09 -7.62 12.82
N VAL A 37 10.26 -8.16 13.14
CA VAL A 37 10.76 -9.37 12.51
C VAL A 37 9.95 -10.55 13.04
N SER A 38 8.93 -10.97 12.30
CA SER A 38 8.27 -12.25 12.55
C SER A 38 9.30 -13.37 12.39
N GLY A 39 9.58 -14.12 13.46
CA GLY A 39 10.54 -15.23 13.47
C GLY A 39 10.27 -16.29 12.38
N ILE A 40 9.02 -16.38 11.94
CA ILE A 40 8.58 -17.22 10.82
C ILE A 40 9.31 -16.85 9.51
N ARG A 41 9.58 -15.57 9.25
CA ARG A 41 10.32 -15.15 8.05
C ARG A 41 11.78 -15.64 8.10
N ILE A 42 12.40 -15.68 9.28
CA ILE A 42 13.78 -16.15 9.46
C ILE A 42 13.86 -17.66 9.19
N VAL A 43 12.97 -18.44 9.81
CA VAL A 43 12.92 -19.89 9.61
C VAL A 43 12.71 -20.22 8.14
N ARG A 44 11.80 -19.49 7.46
CA ARG A 44 11.59 -19.64 6.02
C ARG A 44 12.87 -19.34 5.22
N THR A 45 13.59 -18.25 5.52
CA THR A 45 14.85 -17.94 4.85
C THR A 45 15.90 -19.02 5.06
N ILE A 46 16.02 -19.57 6.29
CA ILE A 46 16.96 -20.67 6.58
C ILE A 46 16.61 -21.90 5.74
N ILE A 47 15.34 -22.30 5.68
CA ILE A 47 14.88 -23.43 4.87
C ILE A 47 15.25 -23.20 3.39
N VAL A 48 14.98 -22.01 2.85
CA VAL A 48 15.32 -21.68 1.45
C VAL A 48 16.83 -21.76 1.20
N VAL A 49 17.66 -21.30 2.13
CA VAL A 49 19.12 -21.40 2.04
C VAL A 49 19.59 -22.86 2.10
N LEU A 50 18.98 -23.70 2.95
CA LEU A 50 19.28 -25.13 2.99
C LEU A 50 18.92 -25.83 1.67
N ILE A 51 17.78 -25.48 1.07
CA ILE A 51 17.38 -25.98 -0.25
C ILE A 51 18.39 -25.53 -1.32
N PHE A 52 18.90 -24.30 -1.24
CA PHE A 52 19.96 -23.84 -2.15
C PHE A 52 21.21 -24.71 -2.03
N PHE A 53 21.67 -24.97 -0.81
CA PHE A 53 22.84 -25.82 -0.58
C PHE A 53 22.61 -27.26 -1.04
N TYR A 54 21.38 -27.77 -0.95
CA TYR A 54 21.01 -29.07 -1.51
C TYR A 54 21.19 -29.09 -3.05
N PHE A 55 20.71 -28.08 -3.77
CA PHE A 55 20.93 -27.97 -5.22
C PHE A 55 22.42 -27.80 -5.57
N MET A 56 23.16 -27.02 -4.78
CA MET A 56 24.61 -26.85 -4.94
C MET A 56 25.35 -28.18 -4.76
N PHE A 57 24.96 -28.99 -3.78
CA PHE A 57 25.54 -30.32 -3.55
C PHE A 57 25.26 -31.28 -4.70
N ILE A 58 24.01 -31.31 -5.21
CA ILE A 58 23.67 -32.10 -6.40
C ILE A 58 24.49 -31.64 -7.61
N TRP A 59 24.65 -30.33 -7.80
CA TRP A 59 25.44 -29.81 -8.90
C TRP A 59 26.93 -30.21 -8.80
N ALA A 60 27.51 -30.14 -7.59
CA ALA A 60 28.89 -30.52 -7.32
C ALA A 60 29.12 -32.04 -7.42
N SER A 61 28.09 -32.85 -7.20
CA SER A 61 28.18 -34.29 -7.35
C SER A 61 28.35 -34.70 -8.82
N ALA A 62 29.01 -35.85 -9.07
CA ALA A 62 29.30 -36.39 -10.40
C ALA A 62 28.06 -36.94 -11.14
N VAL A 63 26.88 -36.37 -10.89
CA VAL A 63 25.58 -36.78 -11.40
C VAL A 63 25.39 -36.33 -12.86
N GLN A 64 24.48 -36.99 -13.58
CA GLN A 64 24.19 -36.75 -15.00
C GLN A 64 24.09 -35.25 -15.35
N PRO A 65 24.60 -34.81 -16.53
CA PRO A 65 24.61 -33.40 -16.94
C PRO A 65 23.25 -32.70 -16.88
N THR A 66 22.16 -33.41 -17.15
CA THR A 66 20.79 -32.88 -17.11
C THR A 66 20.38 -32.44 -15.70
N LEU A 67 20.75 -33.22 -14.68
CA LEU A 67 20.46 -32.91 -13.29
C LEU A 67 21.29 -31.72 -12.80
N ARG A 68 22.51 -31.52 -13.32
CA ARG A 68 23.29 -30.31 -13.05
C ARG A 68 22.61 -29.05 -13.58
N GLY A 69 22.05 -29.10 -14.79
CA GLY A 69 21.31 -27.99 -15.37
C GLY A 69 20.06 -27.62 -14.55
N ILE A 70 19.30 -28.62 -14.12
CA ILE A 70 18.13 -28.42 -13.25
C ILE A 70 18.53 -27.83 -11.90
N SER A 71 19.65 -28.27 -11.32
CA SER A 71 20.15 -27.71 -10.05
C SER A 71 20.54 -26.24 -10.16
N VAL A 72 21.21 -25.82 -11.24
CA VAL A 72 21.52 -24.40 -11.47
C VAL A 72 20.24 -23.59 -11.66
N PHE A 73 19.27 -24.10 -12.42
CA PHE A 73 17.97 -23.45 -12.55
C PHE A 73 17.26 -23.31 -11.19
N GLY A 74 17.32 -24.35 -10.34
CA GLY A 74 16.79 -24.29 -8.97
C GLY A 74 17.47 -23.22 -8.12
N MET A 75 18.79 -23.14 -8.17
CA MET A 75 19.58 -22.08 -7.51
C MET A 75 19.15 -20.68 -7.99
N PHE A 76 18.97 -20.50 -9.30
CA PHE A 76 18.49 -19.26 -9.90
C PHE A 76 17.08 -18.88 -9.38
N VAL A 77 16.14 -19.82 -9.36
CA VAL A 77 14.78 -19.58 -8.85
C VAL A 77 14.80 -19.15 -7.38
N ILE A 78 15.68 -19.76 -6.57
CA ILE A 78 15.86 -19.38 -5.16
C ILE A 78 16.40 -17.95 -5.05
N ASN A 79 17.43 -17.61 -5.81
CA ASN A 79 18.00 -16.27 -5.83
C ASN A 79 16.97 -15.23 -6.27
N LEU A 80 16.19 -15.52 -7.31
CA LEU A 80 15.10 -14.67 -7.76
C LEU A 80 14.03 -14.47 -6.66
N PHE A 81 13.66 -15.56 -5.97
CA PHE A 81 12.73 -15.50 -4.84
C PHE A 81 13.27 -14.64 -3.69
N MET A 82 14.54 -14.81 -3.31
CA MET A 82 15.17 -14.01 -2.26
C MET A 82 15.27 -12.53 -2.65
N PHE A 83 15.66 -12.25 -3.89
CA PHE A 83 15.70 -10.89 -4.43
C PHE A 83 14.32 -10.22 -4.42
N TYR A 84 13.28 -10.95 -4.85
CA TYR A 84 11.90 -10.45 -4.81
C TYR A 84 11.45 -10.09 -3.38
N ASN A 85 11.75 -10.96 -2.40
CA ASN A 85 11.45 -10.67 -0.99
C ASN A 85 12.24 -9.46 -0.45
N LEU A 86 13.50 -9.31 -0.85
CA LEU A 86 14.32 -8.15 -0.48
C LEU A 86 13.73 -6.85 -1.04
N MET A 87 13.32 -6.85 -2.30
CA MET A 87 12.67 -5.71 -2.94
C MET A 87 11.35 -5.34 -2.24
N LEU A 88 10.54 -6.34 -1.88
CA LEU A 88 9.32 -6.11 -1.10
C LEU A 88 9.61 -5.47 0.25
N ALA A 89 10.59 -5.98 0.99
CA ALA A 89 10.97 -5.43 2.29
C ALA A 89 11.48 -3.98 2.17
N ARG A 90 12.26 -3.68 1.12
CA ARG A 90 12.76 -2.34 0.84
C ARG A 90 11.65 -1.35 0.51
N LEU A 91 10.58 -1.77 -0.17
CA LEU A 91 9.41 -0.94 -0.48
C LEU A 91 8.41 -0.85 0.67
N GLU A 92 8.30 -1.87 1.52
CA GLU A 92 7.43 -1.88 2.70
C GLU A 92 7.80 -0.75 3.67
N ARG A 93 9.10 -0.52 3.86
CA ARG A 93 9.62 0.49 4.79
C ARG A 93 9.13 1.93 4.55
N PRO A 94 9.40 2.56 3.38
CA PRO A 94 8.97 3.93 3.14
C PRO A 94 7.44 4.07 3.21
N TYR A 95 6.70 3.03 2.84
CA TYR A 95 5.25 3.02 2.96
C TYR A 95 4.78 3.01 4.42
N ARG A 96 5.37 2.16 5.28
CA ARG A 96 5.04 2.14 6.72
C ARG A 96 5.48 3.42 7.44
N ASP A 97 6.63 3.99 7.06
CA ASP A 97 7.10 5.27 7.59
C ASP A 97 6.13 6.42 7.20
N ALA A 98 5.65 6.46 5.95
CA ALA A 98 4.67 7.45 5.49
C ALA A 98 3.32 7.30 6.22
N LEU A 99 2.85 6.07 6.43
CA LEU A 99 1.66 5.78 7.25
C LEU A 99 1.85 6.21 8.71
N ALA A 100 3.03 6.02 9.30
CA ALA A 100 3.30 6.47 10.67
C ALA A 100 3.42 8.00 10.79
N LEU A 101 3.79 8.69 9.71
CA LEU A 101 3.88 10.15 9.68
C LEU A 101 2.50 10.82 9.60
N ILE A 102 1.51 10.20 8.93
CA ILE A 102 0.18 10.80 8.81
C ILE A 102 -0.57 10.88 10.13
N SER A 103 -0.27 9.99 11.08
CA SER A 103 -0.83 10.08 12.44
C SER A 103 -0.32 11.29 13.22
N ARG A 104 0.79 11.90 12.81
CA ARG A 104 1.36 13.10 13.44
C ARG A 104 0.95 14.40 12.76
N GLY A 105 0.35 14.35 11.57
CA GLY A 105 0.06 15.54 10.76
C GLY A 105 -0.94 15.27 9.64
N PRO A 106 -2.21 14.95 9.96
CA PRO A 106 -3.14 14.36 9.02
C PRO A 106 -3.70 15.32 7.94
N GLY A 107 -3.40 16.62 8.04
CA GLY A 107 -3.87 17.64 7.09
C GLY A 107 -2.88 17.99 5.97
N LYS A 108 -1.71 17.34 5.88
CA LYS A 108 -0.71 17.68 4.85
C LYS A 108 -0.97 16.91 3.54
N PRO A 109 -1.32 17.60 2.44
CA PRO A 109 -1.60 16.93 1.15
C PRO A 109 -0.39 16.15 0.62
N ASP A 110 0.83 16.65 0.87
CA ASP A 110 2.07 16.01 0.45
C ASP A 110 2.24 14.61 1.07
N LEU A 111 1.92 14.46 2.36
CA LEU A 111 2.02 13.17 3.06
C LEU A 111 1.02 12.15 2.50
N MET A 112 -0.17 12.61 2.13
CA MET A 112 -1.19 11.75 1.53
C MET A 112 -0.73 11.26 0.15
N GLN A 113 -0.17 12.14 -0.67
CA GLN A 113 0.38 11.77 -1.98
C GLN A 113 1.56 10.77 -1.87
N ASP A 114 2.41 10.95 -0.87
CA ASP A 114 3.52 10.03 -0.59
C ASP A 114 3.03 8.64 -0.18
N ILE A 115 2.02 8.53 0.68
CA ILE A 115 1.40 7.24 1.05
C ILE A 115 0.81 6.55 -0.18
N TRP A 116 0.12 7.30 -1.03
CA TRP A 116 -0.49 6.77 -2.24
C TRP A 116 0.56 6.27 -3.25
N SER A 117 1.64 7.03 -3.47
CA SER A 117 2.68 6.66 -4.42
C SER A 117 3.52 5.47 -3.94
N THR A 118 3.92 5.47 -2.66
CA THR A 118 4.71 4.39 -2.05
C THR A 118 3.89 3.12 -1.85
N GLY A 119 2.64 3.27 -1.39
CA GLY A 119 1.70 2.16 -1.19
C GLY A 119 1.34 1.46 -2.49
N LYS A 120 1.05 2.22 -3.57
CA LYS A 120 0.83 1.62 -4.90
C LYS A 120 2.03 0.82 -5.36
N ARG A 121 3.26 1.36 -5.28
CA ARG A 121 4.48 0.63 -5.68
C ARG A 121 4.66 -0.67 -4.89
N PHE A 122 4.45 -0.62 -3.57
CA PHE A 122 4.53 -1.80 -2.72
C PHE A 122 3.51 -2.88 -3.11
N TYR A 123 2.23 -2.51 -3.25
CA TYR A 123 1.18 -3.45 -3.57
C TYR A 123 1.24 -3.98 -5.01
N TYR A 124 1.71 -3.17 -5.95
CA TYR A 124 1.99 -3.63 -7.32
C TYR A 124 3.04 -4.72 -7.32
N LEU A 125 4.15 -4.53 -6.60
CA LEU A 125 5.19 -5.56 -6.52
C LEU A 125 4.68 -6.79 -5.77
N ARG A 126 3.96 -6.61 -4.65
CA ARG A 126 3.46 -7.70 -3.80
C ARG A 126 2.47 -8.61 -4.51
N TYR A 127 1.61 -8.05 -5.35
CA TYR A 127 0.57 -8.80 -6.05
C TYR A 127 0.89 -9.01 -7.53
N ALA A 128 2.12 -8.73 -7.98
CA ALA A 128 2.55 -8.91 -9.36
C ALA A 128 2.32 -10.34 -9.87
N TRP A 129 2.63 -11.35 -9.04
CA TRP A 129 2.37 -12.74 -9.41
C TRP A 129 0.88 -13.08 -9.44
N ALA A 130 0.11 -12.57 -8.48
CA ALA A 130 -1.33 -12.80 -8.41
C ALA A 130 -2.08 -12.16 -9.60
N SER A 131 -1.62 -11.02 -10.09
CA SER A 131 -2.24 -10.34 -11.22
C SER A 131 -2.11 -11.12 -12.53
N LEU A 132 -1.01 -11.85 -12.72
CA LEU A 132 -0.79 -12.71 -13.89
C LEU A 132 -1.76 -13.89 -13.94
N PHE A 133 -2.22 -14.39 -12.79
CA PHE A 133 -3.16 -15.50 -12.69
C PHE A 133 -4.61 -15.07 -12.42
N SER A 134 -4.90 -13.76 -12.43
CA SER A 134 -6.20 -13.22 -12.03
C SER A 134 -7.32 -13.39 -13.07
N GLY A 135 -7.00 -13.76 -14.31
CA GLY A 135 -7.97 -13.85 -15.40
C GLY A 135 -8.53 -12.51 -15.89
N VAL A 136 -8.06 -11.39 -15.33
CA VAL A 136 -8.42 -10.00 -15.71
C VAL A 136 -7.15 -9.28 -16.17
N ASN A 137 -7.30 -8.14 -16.84
CA ASN A 137 -6.16 -7.28 -17.18
C ASN A 137 -5.30 -7.01 -15.91
N PRO A 138 -4.02 -7.44 -15.88
CA PRO A 138 -3.17 -7.36 -14.69
C PRO A 138 -3.03 -5.94 -14.12
N PHE A 139 -3.00 -4.92 -14.97
CA PHE A 139 -2.89 -3.53 -14.53
C PHE A 139 -4.16 -3.03 -13.85
N ARG A 140 -5.34 -3.46 -14.33
CA ARG A 140 -6.62 -3.12 -13.72
C ARG A 140 -6.80 -3.83 -12.38
N PHE A 141 -6.42 -5.10 -12.30
CA PHE A 141 -6.43 -5.86 -11.05
C PHE A 141 -5.52 -5.22 -10.00
N LEU A 142 -4.27 -4.93 -10.35
CA LEU A 142 -3.31 -4.28 -9.44
C LEU A 142 -3.76 -2.89 -9.02
N GLY A 143 -4.31 -2.09 -9.95
CA GLY A 143 -4.79 -0.75 -9.66
C GLY A 143 -5.92 -0.74 -8.63
N ASN A 144 -6.92 -1.61 -8.80
CA ASN A 144 -8.05 -1.72 -7.89
C ASN A 144 -7.60 -2.24 -6.52
N LEU A 145 -6.86 -3.35 -6.50
CA LEU A 145 -6.42 -3.99 -5.27
C LEU A 145 -5.48 -3.11 -4.45
N ALA A 146 -4.51 -2.46 -5.10
CA ALA A 146 -3.60 -1.55 -4.42
C ALA A 146 -4.37 -0.35 -3.83
N THR A 147 -5.35 0.17 -4.54
CA THR A 147 -6.16 1.31 -4.07
C THR A 147 -6.98 0.95 -2.84
N GLU A 148 -7.65 -0.20 -2.88
CA GLU A 148 -8.44 -0.72 -1.78
C GLU A 148 -7.58 -1.00 -0.53
N ARG A 149 -6.41 -1.63 -0.72
CA ARG A 149 -5.50 -1.96 0.38
C ARG A 149 -4.84 -0.73 1.01
N VAL A 150 -4.42 0.25 0.21
CA VAL A 150 -3.87 1.51 0.74
C VAL A 150 -4.94 2.26 1.54
N ARG A 151 -6.19 2.29 1.05
CA ARG A 151 -7.31 2.90 1.77
C ARG A 151 -7.59 2.20 3.09
N ALA A 152 -7.63 0.86 3.11
CA ALA A 152 -7.84 0.09 4.32
C ALA A 152 -6.72 0.31 5.35
N ASP A 153 -5.45 0.22 4.93
CA ASP A 153 -4.30 0.45 5.81
C ASP A 153 -4.29 1.89 6.37
N LEU A 154 -4.68 2.88 5.56
CA LEU A 154 -4.81 4.26 6.00
C LEU A 154 -5.91 4.40 7.06
N LYS A 155 -7.10 3.84 6.81
CA LYS A 155 -8.22 3.84 7.75
C LYS A 155 -7.80 3.19 9.08
N ASP A 156 -7.23 1.99 9.02
CA ASP A 156 -6.74 1.28 10.20
C ASP A 156 -5.69 2.08 10.98
N THR A 157 -4.78 2.76 10.27
CA THR A 157 -3.75 3.58 10.91
C THR A 157 -4.35 4.79 11.60
N LEU A 158 -5.24 5.52 10.93
CA LEU A 158 -5.94 6.67 11.50
C LEU A 158 -6.80 6.28 12.71
N HIS A 159 -7.45 5.11 12.64
CA HIS A 159 -8.22 4.53 13.73
C HIS A 159 -7.32 4.21 14.94
N ARG A 160 -6.22 3.48 14.74
CA ARG A 160 -5.28 3.08 15.81
C ARG A 160 -4.65 4.25 16.55
N TYR A 161 -4.42 5.37 15.88
CA TYR A 161 -3.85 6.56 16.50
C TYR A 161 -4.90 7.54 17.05
N GLY A 162 -6.20 7.20 16.98
CA GLY A 162 -7.30 8.05 17.47
C GLY A 162 -7.49 9.35 16.67
N VAL A 163 -6.79 9.49 15.54
CA VAL A 163 -6.79 10.69 14.69
C VAL A 163 -8.02 10.72 13.79
N GLU A 164 -8.68 9.57 13.58
CA GLU A 164 -9.97 9.49 12.88
C GLU A 164 -11.02 10.42 13.51
N LYS A 165 -11.04 10.53 14.85
CA LYS A 165 -11.95 11.44 15.58
C LYS A 165 -11.62 12.92 15.40
N GLY A 166 -10.35 13.26 15.14
CA GLY A 166 -9.90 14.64 14.91
C GLY A 166 -9.98 15.09 13.45
N LEU A 167 -9.98 14.14 12.52
CA LEU A 167 -10.03 14.39 11.08
C LEU A 167 -11.44 14.53 10.53
N VAL A 168 -12.40 13.81 11.11
CA VAL A 168 -13.80 13.86 10.67
C VAL A 168 -14.53 14.88 11.55
N THR A 169 -14.09 16.13 11.45
CA THR A 169 -14.67 17.27 12.17
C THR A 169 -15.28 18.27 11.21
N LEU A 170 -16.23 19.06 11.69
CA LEU A 170 -16.81 20.17 10.94
C LEU A 170 -15.73 21.12 10.40
N GLN A 171 -14.65 21.32 11.16
CA GLN A 171 -13.52 22.16 10.76
C GLN A 171 -12.79 21.58 9.53
N ALA A 172 -12.51 20.28 9.51
CA ALA A 172 -11.87 19.63 8.37
C ALA A 172 -12.75 19.66 7.12
N MET A 173 -14.07 19.52 7.29
CA MET A 173 -15.04 19.67 6.19
C MET A 173 -15.05 21.11 5.66
N ALA A 174 -15.00 22.11 6.53
CA ALA A 174 -14.91 23.52 6.14
C ALA A 174 -13.61 23.85 5.39
N ASP A 175 -12.46 23.36 5.86
CA ASP A 175 -11.17 23.57 5.21
C ASP A 175 -11.11 22.89 3.82
N PHE A 176 -11.72 21.72 3.69
CA PHE A 176 -11.92 21.06 2.39
C PHE A 176 -12.79 21.91 1.45
N MET A 177 -13.92 22.43 1.94
CA MET A 177 -14.80 23.30 1.15
C MET A 177 -14.08 24.58 0.70
N ARG A 178 -13.31 25.22 1.57
CA ARG A 178 -12.48 26.40 1.21
C ARG A 178 -11.46 26.07 0.12
N THR A 179 -10.75 24.94 0.27
CA THR A 179 -9.77 24.48 -0.74
C THR A 179 -10.42 24.25 -2.10
N ARG A 180 -11.63 23.67 -2.13
CA ARG A 180 -12.39 23.46 -3.37
C ARG A 180 -12.90 24.77 -3.97
N LEU A 181 -13.41 25.67 -3.14
CA LEU A 181 -13.90 26.98 -3.55
C LEU A 181 -12.78 27.85 -4.14
N ALA A 182 -11.57 27.78 -3.58
CA ALA A 182 -10.39 28.46 -4.09
C ALA A 182 -9.89 27.87 -5.42
N ALA A 183 -9.96 26.55 -5.58
CA ALA A 183 -9.50 25.84 -6.78
C ALA A 183 -10.43 26.00 -8.00
N ASP A 184 -11.69 26.39 -7.82
CA ASP A 184 -12.66 26.53 -8.91
C ASP A 184 -12.54 27.91 -9.58
N ALA A 185 -11.88 27.98 -10.74
CA ALA A 185 -11.67 29.22 -11.48
C ALA A 185 -12.95 29.80 -12.13
N ASN A 186 -14.03 29.02 -12.22
CA ASN A 186 -15.24 29.41 -12.96
C ASN A 186 -16.27 30.15 -12.11
N LEU A 187 -16.08 30.20 -10.78
CA LEU A 187 -17.01 30.86 -9.87
C LEU A 187 -16.71 32.36 -9.76
N PRO A 188 -17.75 33.24 -9.81
CA PRO A 188 -17.59 34.67 -9.56
C PRO A 188 -16.95 34.95 -8.21
N GLY A 189 -16.04 35.93 -8.14
CA GLY A 189 -15.34 36.31 -6.90
C GLY A 189 -16.29 36.67 -5.76
N GLU A 190 -17.35 37.43 -6.04
CA GLU A 190 -18.37 37.80 -5.05
C GLU A 190 -19.09 36.60 -4.44
N PHE A 191 -19.33 35.56 -5.25
CA PHE A 191 -19.94 34.32 -4.76
C PHE A 191 -18.96 33.54 -3.88
N LYS A 192 -17.66 33.53 -4.21
CA LYS A 192 -16.65 32.90 -3.37
C LYS A 192 -16.54 33.58 -2.00
N ASP A 193 -16.51 34.91 -1.97
CA ASP A 193 -16.43 35.68 -0.73
C ASP A 193 -17.67 35.46 0.16
N LEU A 194 -18.86 35.37 -0.46
CA LEU A 194 -20.10 35.07 0.25
C LEU A 194 -20.10 33.65 0.82
N MET A 195 -19.64 32.66 0.04
CA MET A 195 -19.53 31.28 0.48
C MET A 195 -18.50 31.10 1.59
N GLU A 196 -17.36 31.78 1.51
CA GLU A 196 -16.33 31.74 2.56
C GLU A 196 -16.84 32.32 3.89
N LYS A 197 -17.53 33.47 3.84
CA LYS A 197 -18.22 34.03 5.01
C LYS A 197 -19.29 33.10 5.58
N THR A 198 -20.02 32.40 4.73
CA THR A 198 -21.06 31.46 5.14
C THR A 198 -20.45 30.24 5.82
N ILE A 199 -19.34 29.71 5.28
CA ILE A 199 -18.56 28.62 5.88
C ILE A 199 -18.03 29.06 7.26
N ASP A 200 -17.50 30.28 7.38
CA ASP A 200 -17.04 30.85 8.65
C ASP A 200 -18.15 30.94 9.70
N SER A 201 -19.33 31.42 9.31
CA SER A 201 -20.49 31.49 10.19
C SER A 201 -20.97 30.11 10.63
N PHE A 202 -20.93 29.13 9.72
CA PHE A 202 -21.35 27.75 9.98
C PHE A 202 -20.43 27.03 10.97
N VAL A 203 -19.11 27.21 10.82
CA VAL A 203 -18.10 26.65 11.72
C VAL A 203 -18.15 27.27 13.11
N LYS A 204 -18.45 28.56 13.22
CA LYS A 204 -18.54 29.28 14.51
C LYS A 204 -19.74 28.88 15.37
N HIS A 205 -20.71 28.14 14.84
CA HIS A 205 -21.94 27.81 15.56
C HIS A 205 -21.76 26.54 16.42
N PRO A 206 -21.74 26.64 17.76
CA PRO A 206 -21.38 25.51 18.64
C PRO A 206 -22.32 24.30 18.48
N TRP A 207 -23.63 24.56 18.35
CA TRP A 207 -24.62 23.49 18.12
C TRP A 207 -24.39 22.74 16.81
N ILE A 208 -24.03 23.43 15.71
CA ILE A 208 -23.79 22.79 14.41
C ILE A 208 -22.51 21.97 14.47
N GLN A 209 -21.48 22.48 15.16
CA GLN A 209 -20.24 21.77 15.39
C GLN A 209 -20.46 20.45 16.15
N GLU A 210 -21.25 20.48 17.22
CA GLU A 210 -21.60 19.30 18.00
C GLU A 210 -22.39 18.28 17.16
N GLN A 211 -23.49 18.71 16.53
CA GLN A 211 -24.33 17.81 15.72
C GLN A 211 -23.61 17.24 14.49
N ALA A 212 -22.79 18.05 13.81
CA ALA A 212 -22.02 17.58 12.67
C ALA A 212 -20.93 16.59 13.10
N ASN A 213 -20.23 16.85 14.20
CA ASN A 213 -19.21 15.94 14.71
C ASN A 213 -19.84 14.63 15.21
N ASP A 214 -20.98 14.68 15.91
CA ASP A 214 -21.71 13.49 16.37
C ASP A 214 -22.21 12.65 15.20
N PHE A 215 -22.77 13.29 14.17
CA PHE A 215 -23.18 12.61 12.95
C PHE A 215 -21.98 11.96 12.25
N LEU A 216 -20.89 12.71 12.08
CA LEU A 216 -19.67 12.23 11.43
C LEU A 216 -19.04 11.05 12.21
N GLN A 217 -19.11 11.08 13.54
CA GLN A 217 -18.70 9.99 14.41
C GLN A 217 -19.63 8.78 14.26
N MET A 218 -20.95 8.98 14.24
CA MET A 218 -21.94 7.93 14.07
C MET A 218 -21.81 7.23 12.71
N VAL A 219 -21.58 7.97 11.62
CA VAL A 219 -21.26 7.43 10.28
C VAL A 219 -20.01 6.55 10.29
N THR A 220 -19.02 6.92 11.09
CA THR A 220 -17.71 6.26 11.09
C THR A 220 -17.69 5.02 11.99
N GLU A 221 -18.31 5.10 13.17
CA GLU A 221 -18.27 4.06 14.21
C GLU A 221 -19.47 3.11 14.15
N ARG A 222 -20.66 3.60 13.78
CA ARG A 222 -21.93 2.85 13.85
C ARG A 222 -22.86 3.21 12.68
N PRO A 223 -22.46 2.92 11.43
CA PRO A 223 -23.26 3.27 10.26
C PRO A 223 -24.64 2.57 10.26
N GLU A 224 -24.79 1.47 10.99
CA GLU A 224 -26.05 0.74 11.14
C GLU A 224 -27.09 1.50 11.99
N GLU A 225 -26.66 2.43 12.84
CA GLU A 225 -27.56 3.28 13.64
C GLU A 225 -28.11 4.47 12.83
N LEU A 226 -27.58 4.73 11.62
CA LEU A 226 -28.03 5.79 10.73
C LEU A 226 -29.29 5.39 9.96
N HIS A 227 -30.44 5.48 10.63
CA HIS A 227 -31.73 5.32 9.95
C HIS A 227 -32.23 6.66 9.40
N PHE A 228 -31.93 6.95 8.13
CA PHE A 228 -32.54 8.07 7.38
C PHE A 228 -33.41 7.55 6.22
N PRO A 229 -34.64 7.09 6.49
CA PRO A 229 -35.50 6.48 5.47
C PRO A 229 -35.72 7.38 4.24
N GLN A 230 -35.84 8.69 4.44
CA GLN A 230 -36.06 9.65 3.34
C GLN A 230 -34.80 9.95 2.50
N TRP A 231 -33.60 9.75 3.05
CA TRP A 231 -32.35 10.02 2.35
C TRP A 231 -31.91 8.82 1.52
N MET A 232 -32.10 7.61 2.04
CA MET A 232 -31.90 6.36 1.31
C MET A 232 -32.80 6.28 0.07
N GLU A 233 -34.07 6.67 0.20
CA GLU A 233 -35.00 6.73 -0.93
C GLU A 233 -34.51 7.69 -2.03
N LYS A 234 -34.04 8.90 -1.67
CA LYS A 234 -33.46 9.86 -2.62
C LYS A 234 -32.14 9.40 -3.23
N PHE A 235 -31.30 8.72 -2.47
CA PHE A 235 -30.03 8.17 -2.96
C PHE A 235 -30.25 7.00 -3.93
N GLU A 236 -31.17 6.10 -3.62
CA GLU A 236 -31.56 5.01 -4.53
C GLU A 236 -32.20 5.54 -5.82
N THR A 237 -32.98 6.61 -5.71
CA THR A 237 -33.57 7.28 -6.88
C THR A 237 -32.49 7.91 -7.77
N SER A 238 -31.51 8.61 -7.18
CA SER A 238 -30.42 9.25 -7.95
C SER A 238 -29.45 8.24 -8.58
N ILE A 239 -29.22 7.09 -7.95
CA ILE A 239 -28.44 6.00 -8.56
C ILE A 239 -29.19 5.37 -9.74
N ARG A 240 -30.51 5.17 -9.63
CA ARG A 240 -31.33 4.62 -10.72
C ARG A 240 -31.42 5.55 -11.92
N GLU A 241 -31.41 6.86 -11.71
CA GLU A 241 -31.42 7.85 -12.79
C GLU A 241 -30.08 7.93 -13.53
N ASN A 242 -28.95 7.75 -12.83
CA ASN A 242 -27.61 7.76 -13.45
C ASN A 242 -27.21 6.43 -14.12
N LEU A 243 -27.99 5.38 -13.95
CA LEU A 243 -27.81 4.06 -14.60
C LEU A 243 -28.74 3.85 -15.81
N LYS A 244 -29.52 4.86 -16.20
CA LYS A 244 -30.26 4.92 -17.47
C LYS A 244 -29.54 5.81 -18.46
#